data_AF-A0A0M9X9S3-F1
#
_entry.id   AF-A0A0M9X9S3-F1
#
_cell.length_a   1.000
_cell.length_b   1.000
_cell.length_c   1.000
_cell.angle_alpha   90.00
_cell.angle_beta   90.00
_cell.angle_gamma   90.00
#
_symmetry.space_group_name_H-M   'P 1'
#
loop_
_entity.id
_entity.type
_entity.pdbx_description
1 polymer ?
#
loop_
_entity_poly.entity_id
_entity_poly.type
_entity_poly.pdbx_seq_one_letter_code
_entity_poly.pdbx_strand_id
1 'polypeptide(L)'
;MRLPGARGALVVDWISGLALGAVGEAPGEDAEATAAETAELARLAMESGTLAPAVGGAEAGEEPPVDDLILTTADAYHLLRFVITTFDSTVFLYLWLDRADGNLALARIRLAEMAQRLVLG
;
A
#
# COMPACT_ATOMS: atom_id res chain seq x y z
N MET A 1 -12.76 -9.35 -6.86
CA MET A 1 -12.16 -10.69 -6.61
C MET A 1 -11.96 -10.79 -5.10
N ARG A 2 -12.40 -11.85 -4.43
CA ARG A 2 -12.18 -12.02 -2.99
C ARG A 2 -10.85 -12.73 -2.77
N LEU A 3 -9.90 -12.07 -2.11
CA LEU A 3 -8.67 -12.69 -1.61
C LEU A 3 -9.01 -13.50 -0.35
N PRO A 4 -8.55 -14.74 -0.21
CA PRO A 4 -8.69 -15.50 1.04
C PRO A 4 -8.10 -14.70 2.20
N GLY A 5 -8.83 -14.64 3.32
CA GLY A 5 -8.44 -13.89 4.52
C GLY A 5 -8.50 -12.36 4.39
N ALA A 6 -8.90 -11.77 3.25
CA ALA A 6 -9.00 -10.32 3.15
C ALA A 6 -10.16 -9.79 4.00
N ARG A 7 -9.83 -8.94 4.98
CA ARG A 7 -10.79 -8.32 5.90
C ARG A 7 -11.31 -7.00 5.34
N GLY A 8 -10.41 -6.18 4.82
CA GLY A 8 -10.75 -4.97 4.08
C GLY A 8 -9.54 -4.37 3.38
N ALA A 9 -9.82 -3.36 2.56
CA ALA A 9 -8.84 -2.69 1.72
C ALA A 9 -9.20 -1.22 1.52
N LEU A 10 -8.18 -0.40 1.35
CA LEU A 10 -8.31 1.03 1.10
C LEU A 10 -7.46 1.44 -0.10
N VAL A 11 -7.88 2.49 -0.79
CA VAL A 11 -7.05 3.29 -1.70
C VAL A 11 -6.76 4.59 -0.98
N VAL A 12 -5.50 4.94 -0.82
CA VAL A 12 -5.08 6.05 0.05
C VAL A 12 -4.13 6.97 -0.70
N ASP A 13 -4.33 8.28 -0.57
CA ASP A 13 -3.33 9.29 -0.94
C ASP A 13 -2.36 9.48 0.24
N TRP A 14 -1.10 9.06 0.10
CA TRP A 14 -0.10 9.10 1.18
C TRP A 14 0.45 10.51 1.46
N ILE A 15 0.19 11.50 0.60
CA ILE A 15 0.53 12.89 0.92
C ILE A 15 -0.53 13.53 1.80
N SER A 16 -1.81 13.36 1.47
CA SER A 16 -2.91 13.99 2.22
C SER A 16 -3.41 13.15 3.40
N GLY A 17 -3.12 11.84 3.40
CA GLY A 17 -3.66 10.88 4.36
C GLY A 17 -5.12 10.50 4.15
N LEU A 18 -5.71 10.81 2.99
CA LEU A 18 -7.14 10.60 2.74
C LEU A 18 -7.42 9.21 2.18
N ALA A 19 -8.49 8.58 2.67
CA ALA A 19 -9.06 7.42 2.01
C ALA A 19 -9.80 7.85 0.73
N LEU A 20 -9.26 7.50 -0.44
CA LEU A 20 -9.91 7.72 -1.74
C LEU A 20 -11.01 6.68 -2.00
N GLY A 21 -10.95 5.54 -1.31
CA GLY A 21 -11.98 4.51 -1.32
C GLY A 21 -11.69 3.43 -0.30
N ALA A 22 -12.75 2.77 0.19
CA ALA A 22 -12.64 1.70 1.18
C ALA A 22 -13.63 0.57 0.87
N VAL A 23 -13.26 -0.66 1.24
CA VAL A 23 -14.13 -1.83 1.16
C VAL A 23 -13.83 -2.80 2.31
N GLY A 24 -14.87 -3.40 2.87
CA GLY A 24 -14.74 -4.35 3.98
C GLY A 24 -14.53 -3.66 5.33
N GLU A 25 -13.87 -4.36 6.25
CA GLU A 25 -13.55 -3.87 7.60
C GLU A 25 -12.28 -3.02 7.61
N ALA A 26 -12.16 -2.13 8.59
CA ALA A 26 -10.93 -1.42 8.91
C ALA A 26 -10.49 -1.73 10.35
N PRO A 27 -9.17 -1.77 10.64
CA PRO A 27 -8.69 -1.80 12.02
C PRO A 27 -9.35 -0.68 12.85
N GLY A 28 -9.84 -1.02 14.03
CA GLY A 28 -10.53 -0.06 14.91
C GLY A 28 -11.88 0.46 14.38
N GLU A 29 -12.43 -0.14 13.32
CA GLU A 29 -13.67 0.30 12.65
C GLU A 29 -13.61 1.74 12.09
N ASP A 30 -12.40 2.26 11.85
CA ASP A 30 -12.18 3.60 11.33
C ASP A 30 -11.23 3.57 10.12
N ALA A 31 -11.82 3.66 8.93
CA ALA A 31 -11.10 3.66 7.67
C ALA A 31 -10.27 4.94 7.48
N GLU A 32 -10.76 6.09 7.93
CA GLU A 32 -10.04 7.37 7.77
C GLU A 32 -8.83 7.43 8.71
N ALA A 33 -8.98 6.98 9.96
CA ALA A 33 -7.85 6.86 10.87
C ALA A 33 -6.81 5.86 10.33
N THR A 34 -7.25 4.71 9.82
CA THR A 34 -6.36 3.72 9.19
C THR A 34 -5.60 4.32 8.01
N ALA A 35 -6.28 5.09 7.15
CA ALA A 35 -5.66 5.75 6.00
C ALA A 35 -4.60 6.77 6.44
N ALA A 36 -4.92 7.64 7.41
CA ALA A 36 -4.00 8.64 7.92
C ALA A 36 -2.75 8.02 8.55
N GLU A 37 -2.91 6.99 9.39
CA GLU A 37 -1.78 6.32 10.04
C GLU A 37 -0.89 5.57 9.04
N THR A 38 -1.50 4.86 8.08
CA THR A 38 -0.75 4.11 7.07
C THR A 38 -0.08 5.03 6.05
N ALA A 39 -0.62 6.22 5.79
CA ALA A 39 0.01 7.25 4.99
C ALA A 39 1.33 7.75 5.60
N GLU A 40 1.41 7.93 6.92
CA GLU A 40 2.68 8.31 7.57
C GLU A 40 3.75 7.20 7.45
N LEU A 41 3.34 5.92 7.55
CA LEU A 41 4.25 4.79 7.30
C LEU A 41 4.74 4.77 5.85
N ALA A 42 3.83 5.01 4.90
CA ALA A 42 4.14 5.08 3.48
C ALA A 42 5.14 6.21 3.19
N ARG A 43 4.87 7.41 3.73
CA ARG A 43 5.73 8.60 3.60
C ARG A 43 7.12 8.34 4.17
N LEU A 44 7.20 7.77 5.38
CA LEU A 44 8.47 7.41 6.01
C LEU A 44 9.25 6.39 5.15
N ALA A 45 8.59 5.37 4.61
CA ALA A 45 9.24 4.37 3.77
C ALA A 45 9.80 5.00 2.48
N MET A 46 9.03 5.88 1.84
CA MET A 46 9.38 6.55 0.58
C MET A 46 10.49 7.58 0.73
N GLU A 47 10.51 8.34 1.84
CA GLU A 47 11.49 9.39 2.09
C GLU A 47 12.76 8.89 2.81
N SER A 48 12.74 7.67 3.34
CA SER A 48 13.86 7.13 4.11
C SER A 48 15.05 6.79 3.22
N GLY A 49 16.14 7.56 3.28
CA GLY A 49 17.36 7.25 2.54
C GLY A 49 18.00 5.88 2.84
N THR A 50 17.56 5.19 3.89
CA THR A 50 17.98 3.81 4.21
C THR A 50 17.13 2.76 3.49
N LEU A 51 15.80 2.96 3.44
CA LEU A 51 14.85 2.00 2.86
C LEU A 51 14.61 2.26 1.37
N ALA A 52 14.69 3.54 1.02
CA ALA A 52 14.56 4.13 -0.30
C ALA A 52 15.90 4.80 -0.68
N PRO A 53 17.01 4.05 -0.78
CA PRO A 53 18.29 4.66 -1.14
C PRO A 53 18.16 5.27 -2.54
N ALA A 54 18.49 6.56 -2.65
CA ALA A 54 18.61 7.19 -3.95
C ALA A 54 19.62 6.39 -4.78
N VAL A 55 19.14 5.76 -5.85
CA VAL A 55 20.01 5.15 -6.85
C VAL A 55 20.94 6.26 -7.33
N GLY A 56 22.25 6.09 -7.07
CA GLY A 56 23.24 7.14 -7.24
C GLY A 56 23.19 7.69 -8.67
N GLY A 57 22.74 8.94 -8.81
CA GLY A 57 22.60 9.62 -10.09
C GLY A 57 21.18 9.67 -10.68
N ALA A 58 20.15 9.23 -9.95
CA ALA A 58 18.77 9.34 -10.41
C ALA A 58 18.37 10.81 -10.62
N GLU A 59 18.25 11.17 -11.89
CA GLU A 59 17.52 12.35 -12.30
C GLU A 59 16.03 12.20 -11.94
N ALA A 60 15.32 13.33 -11.87
CA ALA A 60 13.88 13.33 -11.67
C ALA A 60 13.19 12.46 -12.75
N GLY A 61 12.66 11.30 -12.36
CA GLY A 61 11.94 10.39 -13.25
C GLY A 61 12.17 8.89 -13.07
N GLU A 62 13.03 8.44 -12.14
CA GLU A 62 13.22 7.01 -11.88
C GLU A 62 12.22 6.46 -10.83
N GLU A 63 11.81 5.20 -11.01
CA GLU A 63 10.72 4.53 -10.28
C GLU A 63 10.85 4.65 -8.74
N PRO A 64 9.71 4.67 -8.01
CA PRO A 64 9.68 4.62 -6.56
C PRO A 64 10.63 3.55 -6.02
N PRO A 65 11.54 3.92 -5.10
CA PRO A 65 12.54 2.99 -4.59
C PRO A 65 11.93 1.89 -3.70
N VAL A 66 10.65 2.00 -3.34
CA VAL A 66 9.90 1.02 -2.54
C VAL A 66 8.65 0.56 -3.28
N ASP A 67 8.58 -0.75 -3.55
CA ASP A 67 7.48 -1.41 -4.23
C ASP A 67 6.25 -1.65 -3.34
N ASP A 68 6.49 -2.24 -2.17
CA ASP A 68 5.49 -2.55 -1.16
C ASP A 68 6.06 -2.55 0.26
N LEU A 69 5.20 -2.29 1.24
CA LEU A 69 5.46 -2.48 2.67
C LEU A 69 4.56 -3.60 3.18
N ILE A 70 5.12 -4.50 3.99
CA ILE A 70 4.37 -5.56 4.66
C ILE A 70 4.68 -5.49 6.15
N LEU A 71 3.66 -5.19 6.94
CA LEU A 71 3.74 -5.24 8.40
C LEU A 71 2.98 -6.48 8.89
N THR A 72 3.67 -7.30 9.67
CA THR A 72 3.09 -8.54 10.23
C THR A 72 2.79 -8.35 11.70
N THR A 73 1.54 -8.58 12.10
CA THR A 73 1.10 -8.65 13.51
C THR A 73 0.89 -10.11 13.93
N ALA A 74 0.40 -10.32 15.14
CA ALA A 74 0.08 -11.65 15.65
C ALA A 74 -0.99 -12.33 14.79
N ASP A 75 -1.98 -11.57 14.32
CA ASP A 75 -3.21 -12.05 13.70
C ASP A 75 -3.41 -11.57 12.26
N ALA A 76 -2.59 -10.65 11.75
CA ALA A 76 -2.78 -10.07 10.43
C ALA A 76 -1.48 -9.71 9.70
N TYR A 77 -1.64 -9.50 8.40
CA TYR A 77 -0.72 -8.77 7.55
C TYR A 77 -1.38 -7.47 7.11
N HIS A 78 -0.62 -6.37 7.20
CA HIS A 78 -0.97 -5.07 6.63
C HIS A 78 -0.05 -4.84 5.44
N LEU A 79 -0.62 -4.81 4.25
CA LEU A 79 0.13 -4.62 3.00
C LEU A 79 -0.17 -3.23 2.45
N LEU A 80 0.87 -2.48 2.10
CA LEU A 80 0.77 -1.23 1.36
C LEU A 80 1.49 -1.45 0.02
N ARG A 81 0.77 -1.36 -1.10
CA ARG A 81 1.33 -1.46 -2.45
C ARG A 81 1.25 -0.09 -3.11
N PHE A 82 2.39 0.50 -3.43
CA PHE A 82 2.44 1.78 -4.12
C PHE A 82 1.95 1.63 -5.56
N VAL A 83 1.23 2.66 -6.05
CA VAL A 83 0.82 2.76 -7.44
C VAL A 83 1.88 3.58 -8.17
N ILE A 84 2.73 2.90 -8.93
CA ILE A 84 3.82 3.55 -9.68
C ILE A 84 3.28 4.00 -11.04
N THR A 85 3.31 5.31 -11.33
CA THR A 85 2.93 5.84 -12.65
C THR A 85 4.06 6.66 -13.24
N THR A 86 3.97 7.02 -14.53
CA THR A 86 4.92 7.96 -15.16
C THR A 86 4.79 9.38 -14.63
N PHE A 87 3.74 9.68 -13.87
CA PHE A 87 3.59 10.91 -13.09
C PHE A 87 3.83 10.59 -11.61
N ASP A 88 4.17 11.60 -10.80
CA ASP A 88 4.34 11.43 -9.35
C ASP A 88 3.01 11.04 -8.71
N SER A 89 2.76 9.74 -8.62
CA SER A 89 1.57 9.20 -7.97
C SER A 89 1.77 9.17 -6.47
N THR A 90 0.78 9.70 -5.78
CA THR A 90 0.77 9.74 -4.32
C THR A 90 -0.14 8.65 -3.76
N VAL A 91 -0.49 7.64 -4.56
CA VAL A 91 -1.51 6.65 -4.20
C VAL A 91 -0.88 5.31 -3.84
N PHE A 92 -1.41 4.66 -2.80
CA PHE A 92 -1.14 3.24 -2.52
C PHE A 92 -2.44 2.47 -2.24
N LEU A 93 -2.36 1.16 -2.44
CA LEU A 93 -3.37 0.19 -2.04
C LEU A 93 -3.01 -0.36 -0.68
N TYR A 94 -3.91 -0.23 0.29
CA TYR A 94 -3.82 -0.90 1.59
C TYR A 94 -4.67 -2.16 1.59
N LEU A 95 -4.14 -3.26 2.14
CA LEU A 95 -4.88 -4.49 2.39
C LEU A 95 -4.65 -4.97 3.82
N TRP A 96 -5.74 -5.20 4.54
CA TRP A 96 -5.73 -5.91 5.80
C TRP A 96 -6.12 -7.37 5.59
N LEU A 97 -5.16 -8.26 5.85
CA LEU A 97 -5.23 -9.68 5.55
C LEU A 97 -5.10 -10.48 6.84
N ASP A 98 -6.11 -11.28 7.17
CA ASP A 98 -6.06 -12.23 8.28
C ASP A 98 -4.91 -13.23 8.07
N ARG A 99 -4.15 -13.51 9.13
CA ARG A 99 -2.96 -14.37 9.05
C ARG A 99 -3.28 -15.86 9.11
N ALA A 100 -4.39 -16.25 9.72
CA ALA A 100 -4.80 -17.65 9.81
C ALA A 100 -5.38 -18.14 8.48
N ASP A 101 -6.21 -17.30 7.83
CA ASP A 101 -6.94 -17.65 6.62
C ASP A 101 -6.33 -17.05 5.34
N GLY A 102 -5.41 -16.09 5.47
CA GLY A 102 -4.86 -15.34 4.36
C GLY A 102 -3.74 -16.04 3.60
N ASN A 103 -3.69 -15.80 2.29
CA ASN A 103 -2.56 -16.19 1.44
C ASN A 103 -1.74 -14.96 1.06
N LEU A 104 -0.69 -14.67 1.83
CA LEU A 104 0.15 -13.48 1.64
C LEU A 104 0.79 -13.43 0.24
N ALA A 105 1.27 -14.57 -0.26
CA ALA A 105 1.91 -14.63 -1.58
C ALA A 105 0.92 -14.25 -2.69
N LEU A 106 -0.28 -14.81 -2.66
CA LEU A 106 -1.34 -14.47 -3.61
C LEU A 106 -1.77 -13.00 -3.46
N ALA A 107 -1.90 -12.51 -2.23
CA ALA A 107 -2.28 -11.13 -1.96
C ALA A 107 -1.29 -10.13 -2.60
N ARG A 108 0.02 -10.35 -2.46
CA ARG A 108 1.04 -9.50 -3.09
C ARG A 108 0.95 -9.48 -4.62
N ILE A 109 0.76 -10.66 -5.24
CA ILE A 109 0.59 -10.77 -6.69
C ILE A 109 -0.64 -9.99 -7.14
N ARG A 110 -1.78 -10.18 -6.46
CA ARG A 110 -3.03 -9.50 -6.83
C ARG A 110 -2.97 -7.99 -6.61
N LEU A 111 -2.34 -7.52 -5.53
CA LEU A 111 -2.15 -6.09 -5.31
C LEU A 111 -1.26 -5.47 -6.39
N ALA A 112 -0.20 -6.17 -6.81
CA ALA A 112 0.65 -5.71 -7.91
C ALA A 112 -0.14 -5.56 -9.22
N GLU A 113 -0.91 -6.60 -9.58
CA GLU A 113 -1.80 -6.58 -10.77
C GLU A 113 -2.83 -5.44 -10.70
N MET A 114 -3.41 -5.20 -9.52
CA MET A 114 -4.38 -4.12 -9.32
C MET A 114 -3.74 -2.73 -9.43
N ALA A 115 -2.56 -2.53 -8.83
CA ALA A 115 -1.83 -1.27 -8.91
C ALA A 115 -1.48 -0.93 -10.36
N GLN A 116 -0.97 -1.89 -11.13
CA GLN A 116 -0.68 -1.70 -12.57
C GLN A 116 -1.92 -1.32 -13.37
N ARG A 117 -3.09 -1.90 -13.06
CA ARG A 117 -4.35 -1.57 -13.74
C ARG A 117 -4.85 -0.16 -13.46
N LEU A 118 -4.52 0.43 -12.32
CA LEU A 118 -4.87 1.82 -11.99
C LEU A 118 -4.08 2.83 -12.82
N VAL A 119 -2.89 2.46 -13.29
CA VAL A 119 -2.04 3.32 -14.15
C VAL A 119 -2.60 3.43 -15.57
N LEU A 120 -3.32 2.40 -16.03
CA LEU A 120 -3.80 2.28 -17.41
C LEU A 120 -5.26 2.77 -17.60
N GLY A 121 -5.85 3.36 -16.56
CA GLY A 121 -7.25 3.81 -16.50
C GLY A 121 -7.46 5.26 -16.88
#